data_AF-A0AA38KVS6-F1
#
_entry.id   AF-A0AA38KVS6-F1
#
_cell.length_a   1.000
_cell.length_b   1.000
_cell.length_c   1.000
_cell.angle_alpha   90.00
_cell.angle_beta   90.00
_cell.angle_gamma   90.00
#
_symmetry.space_group_name_H-M   'P 1'
#
loop_
_entity.id
_entity.type
_entity.pdbx_description
1 polymer ?
#
loop_
_entity_poly.entity_id
_entity_poly.type
_entity_poly.pdbx_seq_one_letter_code
_entity_poly.pdbx_strand_id
1 'polypeptide(L)'
;MPQEAKEEFFPAIGTIADKADQLPENKDHNAAADAAEDKPLQEIESLCMKCGEQGTTRMLLTSIPYFREIIVMSFRCEHCGASNNEIQSAGTIRPEGALYTARILARSDLDRQIVRSASASIVIPELQLTLPASARGQLTTVEGLIRDIVADLSMDQPLRRIQDEESYKKIQLLLDKLKEILGDEEEDGEETSNDGDNAQSVTKASEKESPMPAFTVKLDDPSGNSWIEFIGSMSDSKWNMRTYSRSLQQNIELGLVAAPDESASVAQGAAKLSLDDNDQEAVGGSGVEGTNEEIYVFPGTCSSCGYPLDTMMKKVNIPYFKDIIIMSTNCDRCGYRDNEVKSGAAISEKGKKLTLKVEDREDLSRDILKSETAGLTIPEIDLVLTHGTLGGRFTTLEGILEQVYEELSDKIFTGDSASNTPEATKERARFEKFLGDLKEIKSATRPFTLILDDPLANSYIQNLYAPDSDPAMTVELYERTWQQNEELGLNDMKVEGYESDRDSNIGDNVAKKDSQSTEEKEKIAAENP
;
A
#
# COMPACT_ATOMS: atom_id res chain seq x y z
N MET A 1 2.09 46.01 13.73
CA MET A 1 2.41 45.11 12.61
C MET A 1 2.07 43.71 13.10
N PRO A 2 1.13 43.01 12.46
CA PRO A 2 0.78 41.66 12.89
C PRO A 2 2.00 40.75 12.65
N GLN A 3 2.33 39.93 13.65
CA GLN A 3 3.35 38.90 13.53
C GLN A 3 2.85 37.88 12.49
N GLU A 4 3.58 37.72 11.38
CA GLU A 4 3.36 36.62 10.45
C GLU A 4 3.52 35.32 11.23
N ALA A 5 2.45 34.53 11.29
CA ALA A 5 2.48 33.20 11.87
C ALA A 5 3.49 32.37 11.07
N LYS A 6 4.48 31.79 11.76
CA LYS A 6 5.32 30.74 11.16
C LYS A 6 4.38 29.59 10.79
N GLU A 7 4.14 29.38 9.50
CA GLU A 7 3.53 28.13 9.04
C GLU A 7 4.50 27.00 9.41
N GLU A 8 4.13 26.19 10.42
CA GLU A 8 4.83 24.95 10.71
C GLU A 8 4.58 24.01 9.53
N PHE A 9 5.61 23.83 8.69
CA PHE A 9 5.56 22.99 7.49
C PHE A 9 5.21 21.52 7.80
N PHE A 10 5.37 21.11 9.06
CA PHE A 10 5.08 19.78 9.56
C PHE A 10 4.48 19.84 10.97
N PRO A 11 3.32 19.22 11.22
CA PRO A 11 2.93 18.88 12.58
C PRO A 11 3.96 17.90 13.17
N ALA A 12 4.29 18.02 14.46
CA ALA A 12 5.19 17.06 15.11
C ALA A 12 4.63 15.63 14.98
N ILE A 13 5.50 14.63 14.78
CA ILE A 13 5.10 13.22 14.53
C ILE A 13 4.18 12.71 15.63
N GLY A 14 4.45 13.08 16.89
CA GLY A 14 3.56 12.81 18.03
C GLY A 14 2.15 13.26 17.71
N THR A 15 1.94 14.52 17.31
CA THR A 15 0.64 15.04 16.87
C THR A 15 0.02 14.32 15.66
N ILE A 16 0.80 13.80 14.70
CA ILE A 16 0.25 13.10 13.52
C ILE A 16 -0.14 11.66 13.88
N ALA A 17 0.70 10.97 14.66
CA ALA A 17 0.41 9.65 15.20
C ALA A 17 -0.73 9.73 16.25
N ASP A 18 -0.75 10.78 17.07
CA ASP A 18 -1.81 11.08 18.02
C ASP A 18 -3.10 11.44 17.28
N LYS A 19 -3.03 12.14 16.14
CA LYS A 19 -4.19 12.34 15.25
C LYS A 19 -4.67 11.01 14.68
N ALA A 20 -3.76 10.16 14.19
CA ALA A 20 -4.08 8.79 13.78
C ALA A 20 -4.72 7.99 14.93
N ASP A 21 -4.32 8.26 16.18
CA ASP A 21 -4.86 7.63 17.38
C ASP A 21 -6.17 8.23 17.89
N GLN A 22 -6.44 9.52 17.61
CA GLN A 22 -7.59 10.29 18.09
C GLN A 22 -8.74 10.39 17.07
N LEU A 23 -8.53 9.94 15.83
CA LEU A 23 -9.58 9.94 14.82
C LEU A 23 -10.71 8.98 15.24
N PRO A 24 -11.97 9.45 15.27
CA PRO A 24 -13.08 8.64 15.73
C PRO A 24 -13.30 7.43 14.82
N GLU A 25 -13.67 6.30 15.42
CA GLU A 25 -14.28 5.17 14.72
C GLU A 25 -15.48 5.70 13.91
N ASN A 26 -15.40 5.67 12.58
CA ASN A 26 -16.49 6.15 11.72
C ASN A 26 -17.69 5.19 11.81
N LYS A 27 -18.50 5.36 12.85
CA LYS A 27 -19.95 5.13 12.83
C LYS A 27 -20.60 6.49 12.62
N ASP A 28 -20.81 6.87 11.36
CA ASP A 28 -21.95 7.64 10.86
C ASP A 28 -21.61 8.36 9.53
N HIS A 29 -22.17 7.82 8.45
CA HIS A 29 -22.28 8.53 7.18
C HIS A 29 -23.46 9.50 7.23
N ASN A 30 -23.21 10.79 7.46
CA ASN A 30 -23.90 11.93 6.83
C ASN A 30 -23.49 13.27 7.44
N ALA A 31 -22.57 13.99 6.81
CA ALA A 31 -22.53 15.45 6.81
C ALA A 31 -21.67 15.97 5.64
N ALA A 32 -22.03 17.16 5.18
CA ALA A 32 -21.68 17.75 3.90
C ALA A 32 -20.19 18.11 3.72
N ALA A 33 -19.85 18.30 2.44
CA ALA A 33 -18.60 18.87 1.95
C ALA A 33 -18.19 20.16 2.70
N ASP A 34 -16.99 20.14 3.26
CA ASP A 34 -15.96 21.21 3.22
C ASP A 34 -14.95 21.00 4.36
N ALA A 35 -13.84 20.32 4.07
CA ALA A 35 -12.49 20.52 4.65
C ALA A 35 -11.57 19.39 4.16
N ALA A 36 -10.38 19.75 3.69
CA ALA A 36 -9.31 18.81 3.44
C ALA A 36 -8.83 18.23 4.78
N GLU A 37 -9.29 17.04 5.14
CA GLU A 37 -8.79 16.30 6.30
C GLU A 37 -8.27 14.93 5.85
N ASP A 38 -6.97 14.72 6.09
CA ASP A 38 -6.23 13.47 5.92
C ASP A 38 -7.00 12.32 6.59
N LYS A 39 -7.65 11.49 5.77
CA LYS A 39 -8.38 10.31 6.25
C LYS A 39 -7.40 9.14 6.47
N PRO A 40 -7.48 8.42 7.59
CA PRO A 40 -6.70 7.20 7.79
C PRO A 40 -7.23 6.13 6.84
N LEU A 41 -6.34 5.51 6.06
CA LEU A 41 -6.75 4.64 4.96
C LEU A 41 -7.04 3.21 5.44
N GLN A 42 -6.41 2.72 6.52
CA GLN A 42 -6.61 1.32 6.93
C GLN A 42 -6.00 1.00 8.31
N GLU A 43 -6.69 0.17 9.11
CA GLU A 43 -6.11 -0.51 10.27
C GLU A 43 -5.88 -1.99 9.95
N ILE A 44 -4.72 -2.53 10.31
CA ILE A 44 -4.34 -3.93 10.06
C ILE A 44 -3.80 -4.54 11.35
N GLU A 45 -4.30 -5.73 11.72
CA GLU A 45 -3.71 -6.53 12.80
C GLU A 45 -2.33 -7.05 12.38
N SER A 46 -1.30 -6.73 13.16
CA SER A 46 0.10 -7.07 12.89
C SER A 46 0.75 -7.74 14.09
N LEU A 47 1.62 -8.71 13.85
CA LEU A 47 2.32 -9.42 14.92
C LEU A 47 3.30 -8.50 15.66
N CYS A 48 3.19 -8.41 16.98
CA CYS A 48 4.14 -7.69 17.82
C CYS A 48 5.47 -8.44 17.89
N MET A 49 6.54 -7.83 17.39
CA MET A 49 7.88 -8.43 17.40
C MET A 49 8.51 -8.48 18.81
N LYS A 50 7.93 -7.81 19.81
CA LYS A 50 8.44 -7.80 21.19
C LYS A 50 7.82 -8.89 22.06
N CYS A 51 6.51 -9.11 21.97
CA CYS A 51 5.79 -10.08 22.80
C CYS A 51 5.16 -11.25 22.02
N GLY A 52 5.17 -11.21 20.69
CA GLY A 52 4.60 -12.27 19.84
C GLY A 52 3.07 -12.29 19.79
N GLU A 53 2.40 -11.35 20.45
CA GLU A 53 0.94 -11.18 20.40
C GLU A 53 0.53 -10.23 19.27
N GLN A 54 -0.75 -10.20 18.89
CA GLN A 54 -1.23 -9.26 17.88
C GLN A 54 -1.28 -7.82 18.42
N GLY A 55 -0.81 -6.87 17.62
CA GLY A 55 -1.02 -5.44 17.81
C GLY A 55 -1.68 -4.83 16.57
N THR A 56 -1.90 -3.52 16.60
CA THR A 56 -2.64 -2.81 15.54
C THR A 56 -1.71 -1.87 14.80
N THR A 57 -1.64 -1.99 13.47
CA THR A 57 -0.93 -1.06 12.59
C THR A 57 -1.94 -0.15 11.88
N ARG A 58 -1.85 1.16 12.12
CA ARG A 58 -2.68 2.19 11.49
C ARG A 58 -1.91 2.84 10.36
N MET A 59 -2.49 2.90 9.17
CA MET A 59 -1.87 3.52 7.99
C MET A 59 -2.54 4.84 7.66
N LEU A 60 -1.77 5.93 7.77
CA LEU A 60 -2.18 7.27 7.37
C LEU A 60 -1.40 7.68 6.12
N LEU A 61 -2.11 7.84 4.99
CA LEU A 61 -1.54 8.51 3.84
C LEU A 61 -1.59 10.01 4.09
N THR A 62 -0.42 10.64 4.10
CA THR A 62 -0.33 12.10 4.19
C THR A 62 0.68 12.58 3.15
N SER A 63 0.36 13.69 2.50
CA SER A 63 1.29 14.36 1.60
C SER A 63 2.05 15.42 2.39
N ILE A 64 3.36 15.33 2.39
CA ILE A 64 4.18 16.41 2.94
C ILE A 64 4.29 17.51 1.87
N PRO A 65 3.98 18.79 2.14
CA PRO A 65 4.19 19.86 1.17
C PRO A 65 5.64 19.87 0.64
N TYR A 66 5.81 19.94 -0.70
CA TYR A 66 7.11 19.88 -1.39
C TYR A 66 7.86 18.54 -1.32
N PHE A 67 7.26 17.53 -0.71
CA PHE A 67 7.68 16.14 -0.75
C PHE A 67 6.50 15.27 -1.20
N ARG A 68 6.73 14.03 -1.62
CA ARG A 68 5.64 13.21 -2.19
C ARG A 68 4.67 12.73 -1.11
N GLU A 69 3.64 12.01 -1.55
CA GLU A 69 2.80 11.22 -0.65
C GLU A 69 3.64 10.21 0.13
N ILE A 70 3.46 10.19 1.45
CA ILE A 70 4.06 9.22 2.35
C ILE A 70 2.97 8.43 3.07
N ILE A 71 3.28 7.19 3.38
CA ILE A 71 2.45 6.33 4.22
C ILE A 71 3.11 6.30 5.59
N VAL A 72 2.45 6.90 6.58
CA VAL A 72 2.82 6.78 7.99
C VAL A 72 2.10 5.56 8.54
N MET A 73 2.87 4.54 8.92
CA MET A 73 2.37 3.36 9.62
C MET A 73 2.66 3.49 11.11
N SER A 74 1.64 3.59 11.95
CA SER A 74 1.79 3.55 13.40
C SER A 74 1.33 2.19 13.93
N PHE A 75 2.27 1.38 14.37
CA PHE A 75 2.02 0.14 15.09
C PHE A 75 1.92 0.42 16.59
N ARG A 76 0.89 -0.11 17.24
CA ARG A 76 0.70 -0.08 18.68
C ARG A 76 0.24 -1.45 19.18
N CYS A 77 0.97 -1.99 20.16
CA CYS A 77 0.62 -3.23 20.84
C CYS A 77 -0.03 -2.94 22.19
N GLU A 78 -1.30 -3.29 22.35
CA GLU A 78 -2.03 -3.12 23.63
C GLU A 78 -1.52 -4.05 24.74
N HIS A 79 -0.90 -5.17 24.38
CA HIS A 79 -0.43 -6.17 25.35
C HIS A 79 0.87 -5.77 26.06
N CYS A 80 1.84 -5.18 25.34
CA CYS A 80 3.15 -4.85 25.91
C CYS A 80 3.53 -3.36 25.82
N GLY A 81 2.64 -2.52 25.28
CA GLY A 81 2.86 -1.09 25.09
C GLY A 81 3.92 -0.74 24.05
N ALA A 82 4.42 -1.71 23.27
CA ALA A 82 5.35 -1.43 22.20
C ALA A 82 4.65 -0.64 21.10
N SER A 83 5.18 0.53 20.78
CA SER A 83 4.75 1.33 19.63
C SER A 83 5.90 1.46 18.63
N ASN A 84 5.58 1.50 17.35
CA ASN A 84 6.54 1.72 16.28
C ASN A 84 5.90 2.58 15.19
N ASN A 85 6.56 3.67 14.80
CA ASN A 85 6.09 4.51 13.70
C ASN A 85 7.04 4.33 12.53
N GLU A 86 6.59 3.66 11.48
CA GLU A 86 7.33 3.42 10.25
C GLU A 86 6.79 4.33 9.16
N ILE A 87 7.67 4.88 8.33
CA ILE A 87 7.26 5.64 7.16
C ILE A 87 7.74 4.95 5.91
N GLN A 88 6.81 4.69 5.01
CA GLN A 88 7.08 4.15 3.69
C GLN A 88 6.76 5.21 2.65
N SER A 89 7.70 5.45 1.73
CA SER A 89 7.46 6.32 0.59
C SER A 89 6.53 5.60 -0.38
N ALA A 90 5.37 6.18 -0.68
CA ALA A 90 4.43 5.61 -1.66
C ALA A 90 4.91 5.83 -3.12
N GLY A 91 5.84 6.76 -3.34
CA GLY A 91 6.27 7.16 -4.67
C GLY A 91 7.25 6.19 -5.34
N THR A 92 7.10 6.05 -6.66
CA THR A 92 8.03 5.31 -7.52
C THR A 92 9.47 5.83 -7.41
N ILE A 93 10.43 4.90 -7.54
CA ILE A 93 11.85 5.22 -7.58
C ILE A 93 12.10 6.28 -8.66
N ARG A 94 12.72 7.41 -8.28
CA ARG A 94 12.96 8.53 -9.20
C ARG A 94 13.85 8.10 -10.37
N PRO A 95 13.78 8.78 -11.53
CA PRO A 95 14.72 8.55 -12.64
C PRO A 95 16.17 8.88 -12.26
N GLU A 96 16.38 9.80 -11.32
CA GLU A 96 17.68 10.21 -10.79
C GLU A 96 17.75 10.00 -9.28
N GLY A 97 18.93 9.63 -8.78
CA GLY A 97 19.20 9.63 -7.34
C GLY A 97 19.28 11.05 -6.79
N ALA A 98 19.11 11.22 -5.48
CA ALA A 98 19.16 12.51 -4.83
C ALA A 98 20.20 12.52 -3.70
N LEU A 99 21.02 13.58 -3.67
CA LEU A 99 21.96 13.87 -2.62
C LEU A 99 21.56 15.17 -1.93
N TYR A 100 21.15 15.06 -0.66
CA TYR A 100 20.87 16.20 0.20
C TYR A 100 22.09 16.49 1.08
N THR A 101 22.42 17.77 1.22
CA THR A 101 23.49 18.25 2.11
C THR A 101 22.93 19.35 3.00
N ALA A 102 22.89 19.09 4.30
CA ALA A 102 22.50 20.07 5.32
C ALA A 102 23.70 20.41 6.21
N ARG A 103 24.00 21.70 6.34
CA ARG A 103 25.03 22.24 7.23
C ARG A 103 24.40 22.63 8.55
N ILE A 104 24.74 21.90 9.60
CA ILE A 104 24.24 22.14 10.95
C ILE A 104 25.18 23.15 11.62
N LEU A 105 24.72 24.40 11.71
CA LEU A 105 25.53 25.51 12.24
C LEU A 105 25.01 26.00 13.60
N ALA A 106 23.70 25.86 13.84
CA ALA A 106 23.04 26.25 15.07
C ALA A 106 22.25 25.06 15.65
N ARG A 107 22.01 25.06 16.96
CA ARG A 107 21.21 24.03 17.64
C ARG A 107 19.78 23.94 17.11
N SER A 108 19.21 25.06 16.63
CA SER A 108 17.91 25.06 15.95
C SER A 108 17.93 24.27 14.62
N ASP A 109 19.10 24.05 14.02
CA ASP A 109 19.20 23.18 12.83
C ASP A 109 19.09 21.69 13.21
N LEU A 110 19.17 21.33 14.50
CA LEU A 110 18.96 19.95 14.98
C LEU A 110 17.50 19.50 14.88
N ASP A 111 16.56 20.45 14.85
CA ASP A 111 15.13 20.17 14.70
C ASP A 111 14.75 19.80 13.26
N ARG A 112 15.65 19.97 12.29
CA ARG A 112 15.40 19.63 10.89
C ARG A 112 14.96 18.18 10.77
N GLN A 113 13.82 17.97 10.12
CA GLN A 113 13.32 16.64 9.85
C GLN A 113 14.12 15.94 8.75
N ILE A 114 14.29 14.64 8.90
CA ILE A 114 14.97 13.73 7.97
C ILE A 114 14.01 12.60 7.67
N VAL A 115 13.60 12.51 6.39
CA VAL A 115 12.99 11.30 5.83
C VAL A 115 14.09 10.48 5.21
N ARG A 116 14.40 9.34 5.80
CA ARG A 116 15.40 8.38 5.31
C ARG A 116 14.68 7.19 4.68
N SER A 117 14.90 6.95 3.39
CA SER A 117 14.42 5.73 2.72
C SER A 117 15.32 4.53 3.02
N ALA A 118 14.86 3.33 2.71
CA ALA A 118 15.63 2.10 2.93
C ALA A 118 16.97 2.08 2.15
N SER A 119 16.99 2.61 0.93
CA SER A 119 18.20 2.68 0.10
C SER A 119 19.15 3.83 0.48
N ALA A 120 18.80 4.65 1.46
CA ALA A 120 19.54 5.87 1.76
C ALA A 120 20.68 5.66 2.76
N SER A 121 21.84 6.20 2.38
CA SER A 121 23.02 6.27 3.24
C SER A 121 23.20 7.68 3.82
N ILE A 122 23.62 7.75 5.08
CA ILE A 122 23.91 9.02 5.74
C ILE A 122 25.39 9.09 6.04
N VAL A 123 26.02 10.20 5.67
CA VAL A 123 27.44 10.47 5.92
C VAL A 123 27.58 11.75 6.72
N ILE A 124 28.30 11.68 7.83
CA ILE A 124 28.75 12.84 8.63
C ILE A 124 30.28 12.91 8.53
N PRO A 125 30.84 13.66 7.57
CA PRO A 125 32.28 13.67 7.29
C PRO A 125 33.13 14.08 8.48
N GLU A 126 32.69 15.06 9.27
CA GLU A 126 33.42 15.61 10.42
C GLU A 126 33.57 14.58 11.55
N LEU A 127 32.64 13.63 11.65
CA LEU A 127 32.66 12.53 12.62
C LEU A 127 33.20 11.23 12.03
N GLN A 128 33.54 11.21 10.74
CA GLN A 128 33.92 10.00 9.99
C GLN A 128 32.87 8.87 10.12
N LEU A 129 31.60 9.26 10.25
CA LEU A 129 30.50 8.34 10.46
C LEU A 129 29.76 8.12 9.15
N THR A 130 29.54 6.86 8.78
CA THR A 130 28.73 6.47 7.63
C THR A 130 27.71 5.44 8.08
N LEU A 131 26.44 5.77 7.94
CA LEU A 131 25.32 4.86 8.16
C LEU A 131 24.92 4.28 6.80
N PRO A 132 25.14 2.98 6.56
CA PRO A 132 24.77 2.33 5.30
C PRO A 132 23.24 2.24 5.16
N ALA A 133 22.77 1.96 3.95
CA ALA A 133 21.36 1.67 3.67
C ALA A 133 20.77 0.69 4.70
N SER A 134 19.58 1.01 5.21
CA SER A 134 18.89 0.22 6.23
C SER A 134 17.69 -0.46 5.59
N ALA A 135 17.32 -1.66 6.02
CA ALA A 135 16.15 -2.34 5.49
C ALA A 135 14.81 -1.60 5.75
N ARG A 136 14.82 -0.58 6.62
CA ARG A 136 13.63 0.19 7.02
C ARG A 136 13.82 1.68 6.77
N GLY A 137 12.75 2.33 6.32
CA GLY A 137 12.67 3.78 6.29
C GLY A 137 12.53 4.36 7.70
N GLN A 138 13.07 5.56 7.92
CA GLN A 138 13.04 6.25 9.21
C GLN A 138 12.67 7.72 8.98
N LEU A 139 11.68 8.22 9.73
CA LEU A 139 11.46 9.66 9.89
C LEU A 139 11.93 10.06 11.28
N THR A 140 12.90 10.96 11.33
CA THR A 140 13.49 11.45 12.57
C THR A 140 13.92 12.90 12.38
N THR A 141 14.39 13.55 13.44
CA THR A 141 15.10 14.84 13.31
C THR A 141 16.60 14.61 13.27
N VAL A 142 17.39 15.63 12.94
CA VAL A 142 18.86 15.55 13.08
C VAL A 142 19.23 15.23 14.53
N GLU A 143 18.52 15.80 15.52
CA GLU A 143 18.70 15.44 16.94
C GLU A 143 18.38 13.96 17.20
N GLY A 144 17.21 13.49 16.75
CA GLY A 144 16.77 12.12 16.96
C GLY A 144 17.75 11.11 16.36
N LEU A 145 18.21 11.36 15.14
CA LEU A 145 19.24 10.55 14.48
C LEU A 145 20.52 10.46 15.33
N ILE A 146 20.98 11.56 15.91
CA ILE A 146 22.19 11.57 16.76
C ILE A 146 21.95 10.81 18.06
N ARG A 147 20.78 10.98 18.70
CA ARG A 147 20.41 10.23 19.91
C ARG A 147 20.35 8.73 19.65
N ASP A 148 19.77 8.32 18.53
CA ASP A 148 19.69 6.91 18.13
C ASP A 148 21.10 6.32 17.95
N ILE A 149 21.99 7.02 17.26
CA ILE A 149 23.39 6.59 17.10
C ILE A 149 24.09 6.45 18.47
N VAL A 150 23.87 7.38 19.39
CA VAL A 150 24.45 7.32 20.74
C VAL A 150 23.91 6.13 21.51
N ALA A 151 22.61 5.87 21.46
CA ALA A 151 21.99 4.71 22.11
C ALA A 151 22.56 3.39 21.57
N ASP A 152 22.59 3.23 20.24
CA ASP A 152 23.07 2.02 19.57
C ASP A 152 24.55 1.74 19.83
N LEU A 153 25.40 2.77 19.78
CA LEU A 153 26.83 2.60 19.99
C LEU A 153 27.20 2.44 21.46
N SER A 154 26.46 3.04 22.39
CA SER A 154 26.77 3.00 23.83
C SER A 154 26.40 1.68 24.51
N MET A 155 25.34 1.00 24.04
CA MET A 155 24.83 -0.24 24.66
C MET A 155 25.90 -1.33 24.81
N ASP A 156 26.75 -1.49 23.79
CA ASP A 156 27.81 -2.52 23.74
C ASP A 156 29.16 -2.07 24.33
N GLN A 157 29.31 -0.80 24.72
CA GLN A 157 30.60 -0.27 25.21
C GLN A 157 31.16 -1.05 26.41
N PRO A 158 30.36 -1.50 27.41
CA PRO A 158 30.89 -2.29 28.53
C PRO A 158 31.52 -3.61 28.09
N LEU A 159 30.92 -4.27 27.08
CA LEU A 159 31.43 -5.53 26.52
C LEU A 159 32.69 -5.28 25.67
N ARG A 160 32.66 -4.24 24.81
CA ARG A 160 33.79 -3.84 23.96
C ARG A 160 35.02 -3.49 24.78
N ARG A 161 34.85 -2.83 25.94
CA ARG A 161 35.95 -2.51 26.86
C ARG A 161 36.75 -3.75 27.30
N ILE A 162 36.11 -4.91 27.39
CA ILE A 162 36.74 -6.16 27.84
C ILE A 162 37.32 -6.94 26.65
N GLN A 163 36.60 -6.98 25.53
CA GLN A 163 36.98 -7.79 24.36
C GLN A 163 38.00 -7.12 23.45
N ASP A 164 37.85 -5.81 23.22
CA ASP A 164 38.68 -5.03 22.32
C ASP A 164 38.79 -3.57 22.79
N GLU A 165 39.83 -3.31 23.58
CA GLU A 165 40.11 -2.00 24.17
C GLU A 165 40.39 -0.91 23.13
N GLU A 166 40.94 -1.27 21.97
CA GLU A 166 41.27 -0.30 20.92
C GLU A 166 39.99 0.25 20.27
N SER A 167 39.06 -0.64 19.92
CA SER A 167 37.75 -0.25 19.37
C SER A 167 36.92 0.53 20.39
N TYR A 168 36.94 0.12 21.66
CA TYR A 168 36.28 0.84 22.75
C TYR A 168 36.73 2.31 22.82
N LYS A 169 38.04 2.58 22.78
CA LYS A 169 38.60 3.94 22.84
C LYS A 169 38.15 4.81 21.66
N LYS A 170 38.14 4.25 20.44
CA LYS A 170 37.72 4.98 19.22
C LYS A 170 36.23 5.32 19.26
N ILE A 171 35.39 4.35 19.65
CA ILE A 171 33.93 4.54 19.74
C ILE A 171 33.58 5.48 20.88
N GLN A 172 34.29 5.40 22.02
CA GLN A 172 34.07 6.33 23.13
C GLN A 172 34.34 7.77 22.72
N LEU A 173 35.45 8.04 22.03
CA LEU A 173 35.77 9.38 21.53
C LEU A 173 34.71 9.93 20.56
N LEU A 174 34.10 9.05 19.76
CA LEU A 174 32.98 9.41 18.89
C LEU A 174 31.69 9.70 19.68
N LEU A 175 31.38 8.88 20.69
CA LEU A 175 30.25 9.11 21.59
C LEU A 175 30.37 10.43 22.35
N ASP A 176 31.57 10.77 22.84
CA ASP A 176 31.82 12.02 23.57
C ASP A 176 31.56 13.24 22.67
N LYS A 177 31.99 13.19 21.40
CA LYS A 177 31.68 14.24 20.40
C LYS A 177 30.19 14.35 20.09
N LEU A 178 29.47 13.23 20.01
CA LEU A 178 28.02 13.24 19.77
C LEU A 178 27.25 13.78 20.98
N LYS A 179 27.68 13.45 22.20
CA LYS A 179 27.12 14.00 23.44
C LYS A 179 27.36 15.50 23.58
N GLU A 180 28.53 15.98 23.17
CA GLU A 180 28.84 17.43 23.10
C GLU A 180 27.85 18.15 22.16
N ILE A 181 27.52 17.55 21.01
CA ILE A 181 26.51 18.08 20.08
C ILE A 181 25.13 18.14 20.74
N LEU A 182 24.71 17.08 21.44
CA LEU A 182 23.43 17.02 22.17
C LEU A 182 23.39 17.96 23.40
N GLY A 183 24.55 18.38 23.89
CA GLY A 183 24.66 19.19 25.10
C GLY A 183 24.15 18.46 26.35
N ASP A 184 24.27 17.13 26.37
CA ASP A 184 23.95 16.34 27.55
C ASP A 184 25.16 16.47 28.49
N GLU A 185 24.97 17.10 29.66
CA GLU A 185 26.03 17.21 30.67
C GLU A 185 26.45 15.79 31.08
N GLU A 186 27.76 15.56 31.20
CA GLU A 186 28.26 14.32 31.78
C GLU A 186 27.66 14.20 33.19
N GLU A 187 26.78 13.21 33.41
CA GLU A 187 26.52 12.72 34.77
C GLU A 187 27.84 12.14 35.27
N ASP A 188 28.69 13.02 35.80
CA ASP A 188 29.81 12.66 36.65
C ASP A 188 29.26 11.80 37.77
N GLY A 189 29.72 10.55 37.80
CA GLY A 189 29.17 9.54 38.68
C GLY A 189 29.25 9.91 40.16
N GLU A 190 28.08 10.10 40.78
CA GLU A 190 27.84 9.72 42.15
C GLU A 190 26.51 8.96 42.22
N GLU A 191 26.60 7.69 42.60
CA GLU A 191 25.46 6.90 43.03
C GLU A 191 24.81 7.60 44.24
N THR A 192 23.75 8.37 44.01
CA THR A 192 22.76 8.63 45.06
C THR A 192 21.46 7.94 44.71
N SER A 193 21.28 6.80 45.36
CA SER A 193 20.00 6.14 45.53
C SER A 193 18.96 7.14 46.06
N ASN A 194 17.87 7.31 45.30
CA ASN A 194 16.55 7.52 45.89
C ASN A 194 15.45 7.20 44.88
N ASP A 195 14.59 6.26 45.28
CA ASP A 195 13.32 5.93 44.67
C ASP A 195 12.40 7.16 44.53
N GLY A 196 11.66 7.21 43.42
CA GLY A 196 10.41 7.97 43.30
C GLY A 196 10.27 8.78 42.02
N ASP A 197 9.52 8.23 41.06
CA ASP A 197 8.74 8.93 40.03
C ASP A 197 9.11 10.40 39.75
N ASN A 198 10.20 10.60 39.02
CA ASN A 198 10.42 11.86 38.32
C ASN A 198 10.93 11.54 36.92
N ALA A 199 9.99 11.44 35.98
CA ALA A 199 10.30 11.45 34.56
C ALA A 199 11.03 12.77 34.27
N GLN A 200 12.37 12.73 34.25
CA GLN A 200 13.20 13.84 33.80
C GLN A 200 12.73 14.20 32.39
N SER A 201 12.07 15.36 32.26
CA SER A 201 11.71 15.92 30.99
C SER A 201 13.00 16.21 30.23
N VAL A 202 13.36 15.35 29.28
CA VAL A 202 14.48 15.59 28.37
C VAL A 202 14.17 16.90 27.64
N THR A 203 14.86 17.98 28.01
CA THR A 203 14.75 19.27 27.33
C THR A 203 15.36 19.12 25.94
N LYS A 204 14.68 19.64 24.90
CA LYS A 204 15.13 19.53 23.50
C LYS A 204 16.54 20.12 23.35
N ALA A 205 17.42 19.45 22.60
CA ALA A 205 18.80 19.94 22.42
C ALA A 205 18.86 21.27 21.67
N SER A 206 17.79 21.63 20.96
CA SER A 206 17.60 22.92 20.29
C SER A 206 17.43 24.12 21.24
N GLU A 207 17.05 23.90 22.49
CA GLU A 207 16.75 24.95 23.48
C GLU A 207 17.93 25.23 24.45
N LYS A 208 19.03 24.47 24.36
CA LYS A 208 20.22 24.61 25.22
C LYS A 208 21.17 25.70 24.70
N GLU A 209 21.78 26.49 25.58
CA GLU A 209 22.71 27.59 25.22
C GLU A 209 24.21 27.16 25.13
N SER A 210 24.53 25.88 25.24
CA SER A 210 25.92 25.40 25.16
C SER A 210 26.50 25.52 23.73
N PRO A 211 27.80 25.85 23.57
CA PRO A 211 28.43 25.91 22.25
C PRO A 211 28.35 24.53 21.57
N MET A 212 28.09 24.51 20.26
CA MET A 212 27.95 23.28 19.49
C MET A 212 28.95 23.29 18.32
N PRO A 213 29.70 22.20 18.08
CA PRO A 213 30.54 22.10 16.90
C PRO A 213 29.68 22.01 15.64
N ALA A 214 30.06 22.75 14.60
CA ALA A 214 29.38 22.69 13.31
C ALA A 214 29.75 21.40 12.56
N PHE A 215 28.76 20.76 11.93
CA PHE A 215 28.97 19.55 11.14
C PHE A 215 28.01 19.51 9.94
N THR A 216 28.30 18.61 9.00
CA THR A 216 27.52 18.46 7.77
C THR A 216 26.87 17.08 7.73
N VAL A 217 25.56 17.04 7.51
CA VAL A 217 24.82 15.81 7.23
C VAL A 217 24.63 15.68 5.73
N LYS A 218 25.11 14.59 5.15
CA LYS A 218 24.85 14.22 3.76
C LYS A 218 23.95 13.00 3.72
N LEU A 219 22.81 13.11 3.05
CA LEU A 219 21.87 12.02 2.82
C LEU A 219 21.89 11.69 1.34
N ASP A 220 22.48 10.55 1.01
CA ASP A 220 22.63 10.05 -0.35
C ASP A 220 21.64 8.90 -0.56
N ASP A 221 20.65 9.14 -1.43
CA ASP A 221 19.62 8.17 -1.74
C ASP A 221 19.52 7.91 -3.25
N PRO A 222 19.99 6.73 -3.70
CA PRO A 222 19.85 6.31 -5.09
C PRO A 222 18.39 6.22 -5.55
N SER A 223 17.42 5.99 -4.66
CA SER A 223 16.00 5.91 -5.04
C SER A 223 15.35 7.29 -5.21
N GLY A 224 15.97 8.33 -4.65
CA GLY A 224 15.42 9.69 -4.64
C GLY A 224 14.23 9.89 -3.71
N ASN A 225 13.93 8.93 -2.82
CA ASN A 225 12.77 8.96 -1.92
C ASN A 225 13.09 9.46 -0.51
N SER A 226 14.31 9.97 -0.29
CA SER A 226 14.71 10.60 0.96
C SER A 226 14.60 12.12 0.89
N TRP A 227 14.62 12.76 2.05
CA TRP A 227 14.51 14.21 2.17
C TRP A 227 15.08 14.72 3.51
N ILE A 228 15.63 15.94 3.47
CA ILE A 228 16.00 16.70 4.68
C ILE A 228 15.27 18.04 4.60
N GLU A 229 14.74 18.50 5.73
CA GLU A 229 14.06 19.78 5.85
C GLU A 229 14.97 20.99 5.59
N PHE A 230 14.48 21.91 4.77
CA PHE A 230 15.01 23.26 4.63
C PHE A 230 14.27 24.20 5.60
N ILE A 231 14.99 25.13 6.22
CA ILE A 231 14.35 26.07 7.16
C ILE A 231 13.91 27.31 6.37
N GLY A 232 12.60 27.55 6.35
CA GLY A 232 11.98 28.72 5.73
C GLY A 232 11.61 28.52 4.26
N SER A 233 12.59 28.56 3.35
CA SER A 233 12.36 28.44 1.90
C SER A 233 13.41 27.55 1.24
N MET A 234 13.12 27.01 0.05
CA MET A 234 14.07 26.21 -0.75
C MET A 234 15.40 26.94 -1.07
N SER A 235 15.48 28.26 -0.84
CA SER A 235 16.71 29.04 -0.90
C SER A 235 17.53 29.03 0.41
N ASP A 236 17.34 28.06 1.29
CA ASP A 236 18.10 27.93 2.53
C ASP A 236 19.60 27.79 2.24
N SER A 237 20.39 28.74 2.75
CA SER A 237 21.85 28.79 2.54
C SER A 237 22.62 27.64 3.19
N LYS A 238 22.01 26.94 4.14
CA LYS A 238 22.58 25.79 4.85
C LYS A 238 22.16 24.46 4.22
N TRP A 239 21.25 24.45 3.25
CA TRP A 239 20.70 23.25 2.64
C TRP A 239 20.96 23.24 1.13
N ASN A 240 21.21 22.06 0.58
CA ASN A 240 21.41 21.89 -0.85
C ASN A 240 20.94 20.50 -1.30
N MET A 241 20.26 20.44 -2.44
CA MET A 241 19.87 19.20 -3.10
C MET A 241 20.52 19.14 -4.48
N ARG A 242 21.13 18.00 -4.79
CA ARG A 242 21.64 17.69 -6.14
C ARG A 242 21.10 16.35 -6.57
N THR A 243 20.64 16.27 -7.81
CA THR A 243 20.30 14.98 -8.42
C THR A 243 21.50 14.42 -9.18
N TYR A 244 21.55 13.10 -9.32
CA TYR A 244 22.60 12.42 -10.06
C TYR A 244 22.07 11.20 -10.82
N SER A 245 22.70 10.90 -11.96
CA SER A 245 22.44 9.67 -12.71
C SER A 245 22.99 8.46 -11.94
N ARG A 246 22.12 7.49 -11.63
CA ARG A 246 22.50 6.28 -10.91
C ARG A 246 23.55 5.46 -11.66
N SER A 247 24.45 4.85 -10.91
CA SER A 247 25.38 3.85 -11.41
C SER A 247 24.67 2.53 -11.72
N LEU A 248 25.30 1.68 -12.53
CA LEU A 248 24.79 0.34 -12.85
C LEU A 248 24.58 -0.50 -11.57
N GLN A 249 25.52 -0.42 -10.62
CA GLN A 249 25.44 -1.12 -9.34
C GLN A 249 24.22 -0.66 -8.52
N GLN A 250 23.99 0.65 -8.44
CA GLN A 250 22.82 1.21 -7.77
C GLN A 250 21.50 0.80 -8.44
N ASN A 251 21.48 0.70 -9.77
CA ASN A 251 20.30 0.19 -10.48
C ASN A 251 20.02 -1.28 -10.18
N ILE A 252 21.07 -2.10 -9.99
CA ILE A 252 20.94 -3.50 -9.59
C ILE A 252 20.43 -3.61 -8.16
N GLU A 253 20.99 -2.83 -7.24
CA GLU A 253 20.59 -2.79 -5.82
C GLU A 253 19.14 -2.31 -5.63
N LEU A 254 18.69 -1.40 -6.48
CA LEU A 254 17.30 -0.93 -6.53
C LEU A 254 16.35 -1.87 -7.29
N GLY A 255 16.83 -2.98 -7.85
CA GLY A 255 16.03 -3.93 -8.61
C GLY A 255 15.60 -3.46 -10.01
N LEU A 256 16.12 -2.33 -10.49
CA LEU A 256 15.77 -1.74 -11.80
C LEU A 256 16.44 -2.48 -12.97
N VAL A 257 17.55 -3.16 -12.71
CA VAL A 257 18.30 -3.93 -13.71
C VAL A 257 18.75 -5.24 -13.06
N ALA A 258 18.54 -6.37 -13.73
CA ALA A 258 19.05 -7.65 -13.26
C ALA A 258 20.58 -7.63 -13.21
N ALA A 259 21.17 -8.18 -12.14
CA ALA A 259 22.62 -8.35 -12.06
C ALA A 259 23.11 -9.09 -13.32
N PRO A 260 24.17 -8.60 -14.00
CA PRO A 260 24.68 -9.31 -15.16
C PRO A 260 25.19 -10.67 -14.73
N ASP A 261 24.50 -11.72 -15.16
CA ASP A 261 25.00 -13.09 -15.07
C ASP A 261 26.38 -13.14 -15.74
N GLU A 262 27.37 -13.71 -15.06
CA GLU A 262 28.64 -14.12 -15.67
C GLU A 262 28.40 -15.30 -16.63
N SER A 263 27.62 -15.10 -17.70
CA SER A 263 27.56 -15.99 -18.87
C SER A 263 26.72 -15.44 -20.04
N ALA A 264 26.86 -14.16 -20.40
CA ALA A 264 26.48 -13.74 -21.75
C ALA A 264 27.20 -12.47 -22.17
N SER A 265 28.41 -12.63 -22.71
CA SER A 265 28.98 -11.62 -23.60
C SER A 265 28.55 -11.92 -25.04
N VAL A 266 28.31 -10.83 -25.77
CA VAL A 266 28.16 -10.68 -27.22
C VAL A 266 26.75 -10.86 -27.81
N ALA A 267 26.00 -9.76 -27.83
CA ALA A 267 25.56 -9.11 -29.08
C ALA A 267 25.12 -7.66 -28.81
N GLN A 268 25.99 -6.71 -29.15
CA GLN A 268 25.63 -5.30 -29.24
C GLN A 268 24.82 -5.04 -30.52
N GLY A 269 23.76 -4.24 -30.40
CA GLY A 269 23.45 -3.21 -31.38
C GLY A 269 22.07 -3.28 -32.04
N ALA A 270 21.07 -2.63 -31.43
CA ALA A 270 20.10 -1.77 -32.12
C ALA A 270 19.28 -0.93 -31.12
N ALA A 271 19.38 0.41 -31.28
CA ALA A 271 18.43 1.50 -30.93
C ALA A 271 17.55 1.35 -29.66
N LYS A 272 17.76 2.11 -28.58
CA LYS A 272 17.43 3.54 -28.41
C LYS A 272 15.98 3.89 -28.84
N LEU A 273 15.08 3.85 -27.87
CA LEU A 273 13.84 4.65 -27.77
C LEU A 273 13.77 5.15 -26.31
N SER A 274 14.61 6.12 -25.95
CA SER A 274 14.13 7.48 -25.62
C SER A 274 12.80 7.82 -26.29
N LEU A 275 11.70 7.69 -25.54
CA LEU A 275 10.51 8.49 -25.77
C LEU A 275 10.78 9.85 -25.09
N ASP A 276 11.35 10.76 -25.88
CA ASP A 276 11.27 12.19 -25.59
C ASP A 276 9.81 12.62 -25.70
N ASP A 277 9.37 13.44 -24.76
CA ASP A 277 8.19 14.29 -24.83
C ASP A 277 8.15 15.04 -26.19
N ASN A 278 7.33 14.60 -27.16
CA ASN A 278 6.64 15.49 -28.12
C ASN A 278 5.76 14.85 -29.23
N ASP A 279 5.23 13.64 -29.09
CA ASP A 279 4.20 13.16 -30.03
C ASP A 279 2.88 12.88 -29.31
N GLN A 280 2.06 13.93 -29.17
CA GLN A 280 0.61 13.80 -29.12
C GLN A 280 0.15 13.24 -30.48
N GLU A 281 -0.21 11.96 -30.54
CA GLU A 281 -1.27 11.49 -31.44
C GLU A 281 -1.90 10.17 -30.95
N ALA A 282 -3.08 10.34 -30.35
CA ALA A 282 -4.27 9.48 -30.43
C ALA A 282 -4.14 7.96 -30.18
N VAL A 283 -4.26 7.58 -28.90
CA VAL A 283 -5.09 6.43 -28.53
C VAL A 283 -6.42 7.00 -28.02
N GLY A 284 -7.46 6.85 -28.84
CA GLY A 284 -8.77 7.44 -28.61
C GLY A 284 -9.47 6.84 -27.40
N GLY A 285 -9.59 7.66 -26.37
CA GLY A 285 -10.53 7.50 -25.27
C GLY A 285 -10.81 8.89 -24.73
N SER A 286 -11.97 9.45 -25.08
CA SER A 286 -12.44 10.74 -24.57
C SER A 286 -12.82 10.59 -23.09
N GLY A 287 -11.81 10.53 -22.23
CA GLY A 287 -11.92 10.64 -20.78
C GLY A 287 -11.21 11.92 -20.35
N VAL A 288 -11.93 12.74 -19.59
CA VAL A 288 -11.52 14.05 -19.07
C VAL A 288 -10.07 14.04 -18.57
N GLU A 289 -9.29 15.03 -18.98
CA GLU A 289 -7.95 15.35 -18.44
C GLU A 289 -8.06 15.61 -16.92
N GLY A 290 -7.95 14.55 -16.14
CA GLY A 290 -7.73 14.56 -14.70
C GLY A 290 -6.29 14.13 -14.43
N THR A 291 -5.65 14.80 -13.48
CA THR A 291 -4.31 14.53 -12.93
C THR A 291 -3.90 13.06 -13.01
N ASN A 292 -2.76 12.77 -13.65
CA ASN A 292 -2.18 11.44 -13.80
C ASN A 292 -2.18 10.65 -12.46
N GLU A 293 -3.17 9.77 -12.26
CA GLU A 293 -3.23 8.83 -11.14
C GLU A 293 -2.04 7.87 -11.22
N GLU A 294 -1.19 7.87 -10.17
CA GLU A 294 0.07 7.11 -10.13
C GLU A 294 -0.14 5.59 -10.13
N ILE A 295 0.75 4.85 -10.80
CA ILE A 295 0.76 3.38 -10.82
C ILE A 295 1.69 2.90 -9.69
N TYR A 296 1.13 2.17 -8.73
CA TYR A 296 1.88 1.48 -7.67
C TYR A 296 2.48 0.18 -8.21
N VAL A 297 3.65 -0.21 -7.72
CA VAL A 297 4.34 -1.43 -8.16
C VAL A 297 4.67 -2.26 -6.93
N PHE A 298 4.14 -3.48 -6.87
CA PHE A 298 4.36 -4.42 -5.79
C PHE A 298 5.23 -5.58 -6.28
N PRO A 299 6.42 -5.80 -5.70
CA PRO A 299 7.24 -6.96 -6.04
C PRO A 299 6.54 -8.24 -5.56
N GLY A 300 6.45 -9.22 -6.44
CA GLY A 300 5.77 -10.50 -6.21
C GLY A 300 6.48 -11.66 -6.89
N THR A 301 5.84 -12.81 -6.90
CA THR A 301 6.31 -14.01 -7.60
C THR A 301 5.25 -14.47 -8.59
N CYS A 302 5.69 -14.95 -9.74
CA CYS A 302 4.80 -15.44 -10.77
C CYS A 302 4.05 -16.68 -10.30
N SER A 303 2.72 -16.63 -10.24
CA SER A 303 1.87 -17.77 -9.87
C SER A 303 2.04 -19.00 -10.78
N SER A 304 2.55 -18.81 -12.00
CA SER A 304 2.77 -19.89 -12.97
C SER A 304 4.16 -20.51 -12.86
N CYS A 305 5.23 -19.71 -12.78
CA CYS A 305 6.62 -20.21 -12.86
C CYS A 305 7.49 -19.91 -11.63
N GLY A 306 6.97 -19.19 -10.63
CA GLY A 306 7.69 -18.82 -9.41
C GLY A 306 8.77 -17.77 -9.59
N TYR A 307 8.99 -17.25 -10.80
CA TYR A 307 9.99 -16.21 -11.06
C TYR A 307 9.56 -14.87 -10.44
N PRO A 308 10.47 -14.09 -9.84
CA PRO A 308 10.15 -12.75 -9.36
C PRO A 308 9.60 -11.88 -10.49
N LEU A 309 8.49 -11.20 -10.24
CA LEU A 309 7.91 -10.23 -11.17
C LEU A 309 7.23 -9.12 -10.36
N ASP A 310 6.90 -8.03 -11.04
CA ASP A 310 6.19 -6.94 -10.42
C ASP A 310 4.70 -6.98 -10.79
N THR A 311 3.84 -6.80 -9.79
CA THR A 311 2.41 -6.56 -9.97
C THR A 311 2.16 -5.06 -9.91
N MET A 312 1.68 -4.49 -11.01
CA MET A 312 1.33 -3.09 -11.13
C MET A 312 -0.10 -2.87 -10.64
N MET A 313 -0.30 -2.01 -9.65
CA MET A 313 -1.61 -1.63 -9.14
C MET A 313 -1.91 -0.18 -9.50
N LYS A 314 -3.05 0.07 -10.13
CA LYS A 314 -3.54 1.42 -10.40
C LYS A 314 -4.90 1.60 -9.77
N LYS A 315 -5.05 2.61 -8.91
CA LYS A 315 -6.37 3.10 -8.52
C LYS A 315 -6.93 3.91 -9.69
N VAL A 316 -8.10 3.54 -10.19
CA VAL A 316 -8.78 4.22 -11.28
C VAL A 316 -10.09 4.77 -10.74
N ASN A 317 -10.24 6.09 -10.75
CA ASN A 317 -11.54 6.71 -10.55
C ASN A 317 -12.29 6.72 -11.90
N ILE A 318 -13.35 5.91 -11.99
CA ILE A 318 -14.24 5.96 -13.15
C ILE A 318 -15.34 7.00 -12.82
N PRO A 319 -15.46 8.09 -13.60
CA PRO A 319 -16.51 9.09 -13.37
C PRO A 319 -17.89 8.44 -13.31
N TYR A 320 -18.71 8.86 -12.33
CA TYR A 320 -20.05 8.29 -12.07
C TYR A 320 -20.07 6.81 -11.65
N PHE A 321 -18.91 6.25 -11.30
CA PHE A 321 -18.76 4.92 -10.73
C PHE A 321 -17.82 4.96 -9.51
N LYS A 322 -17.77 3.84 -8.76
CA LYS A 322 -16.95 3.73 -7.54
C LYS A 322 -15.47 3.68 -7.91
N ASP A 323 -14.61 4.01 -6.94
CA ASP A 323 -13.17 3.79 -7.06
C ASP A 323 -12.87 2.29 -7.24
N ILE A 324 -12.07 1.96 -8.25
CA ILE A 324 -11.59 0.60 -8.51
C ILE A 324 -10.08 0.53 -8.46
N ILE A 325 -9.57 -0.65 -8.16
CA ILE A 325 -8.15 -0.97 -8.13
C ILE A 325 -7.91 -2.04 -9.18
N ILE A 326 -7.09 -1.71 -10.18
CA ILE A 326 -6.68 -2.64 -11.24
C ILE A 326 -5.27 -3.11 -10.90
N MET A 327 -5.10 -4.43 -10.75
CA MET A 327 -3.82 -5.09 -10.54
C MET A 327 -3.44 -5.88 -11.78
N SER A 328 -2.35 -5.51 -12.44
CA SER A 328 -1.82 -6.17 -13.63
C SER A 328 -0.51 -6.84 -13.31
N THR A 329 -0.43 -8.13 -13.60
CA THR A 329 0.74 -8.99 -13.41
C THR A 329 1.15 -9.53 -14.76
N ASN A 330 2.34 -9.16 -15.26
CA ASN A 330 2.87 -9.66 -16.52
C ASN A 330 4.24 -10.29 -16.30
N CYS A 331 4.37 -11.59 -16.61
CA CYS A 331 5.63 -12.31 -16.46
C CYS A 331 6.40 -12.32 -17.79
N ASP A 332 7.55 -11.65 -17.82
CA ASP A 332 8.42 -11.60 -19.00
C ASP A 332 9.09 -12.94 -19.34
N ARG A 333 9.14 -13.87 -18.37
CA ARG A 333 9.80 -15.18 -18.54
C ARG A 333 8.88 -16.24 -19.15
N CYS A 334 7.70 -16.45 -18.57
CA CYS A 334 6.77 -17.49 -19.05
C CYS A 334 5.59 -16.94 -19.86
N GLY A 335 5.43 -15.61 -19.94
CA GLY A 335 4.31 -14.98 -20.65
C GLY A 335 2.99 -15.02 -19.89
N TYR A 336 2.99 -15.42 -18.60
CA TYR A 336 1.80 -15.36 -17.76
C TYR A 336 1.32 -13.90 -17.62
N ARG A 337 0.04 -13.66 -17.89
CA ARG A 337 -0.62 -12.37 -17.74
C ARG A 337 -1.87 -12.54 -16.89
N ASP A 338 -2.04 -11.68 -15.91
CA ASP A 338 -3.26 -11.62 -15.13
C ASP A 338 -3.61 -10.16 -14.78
N ASN A 339 -4.88 -9.82 -14.97
CA ASN A 339 -5.40 -8.47 -14.75
C ASN A 339 -6.58 -8.54 -13.77
N GLU A 340 -6.31 -8.52 -12.48
CA GLU A 340 -7.35 -8.58 -11.46
C GLU A 340 -7.94 -7.18 -11.24
N VAL A 341 -9.26 -7.09 -11.12
CA VAL A 341 -9.92 -5.82 -10.76
C VAL A 341 -10.68 -6.00 -9.46
N LYS A 342 -10.35 -5.16 -8.48
CA LYS A 342 -11.02 -5.11 -7.17
C LYS A 342 -11.73 -3.79 -7.00
N SER A 343 -12.91 -3.83 -6.38
CA SER A 343 -13.60 -2.61 -5.97
C SER A 343 -13.00 -2.12 -4.66
N GLY A 344 -12.59 -0.86 -4.60
CA GLY A 344 -12.01 -0.26 -3.39
C GLY A 344 -13.05 0.24 -2.39
N ALA A 345 -14.33 -0.07 -2.61
CA ALA A 345 -15.46 0.43 -1.84
C ALA A 345 -16.14 -0.68 -1.04
N ALA A 346 -16.85 -0.29 0.02
CA ALA A 346 -17.66 -1.20 0.81
C ALA A 346 -18.66 -1.98 -0.07
N ILE A 347 -18.97 -3.21 0.36
CA ILE A 347 -19.93 -4.09 -0.29
C ILE A 347 -21.26 -3.36 -0.41
N SER A 348 -21.80 -3.29 -1.64
CA SER A 348 -23.11 -2.68 -1.87
C SER A 348 -24.21 -3.43 -1.10
N GLU A 349 -25.18 -2.71 -0.54
CA GLU A 349 -26.36 -3.31 0.10
C GLU A 349 -27.29 -4.02 -0.90
N LYS A 350 -27.28 -3.56 -2.16
CA LYS A 350 -28.13 -4.06 -3.25
C LYS A 350 -27.29 -4.61 -4.40
N GLY A 351 -27.83 -5.61 -5.09
CA GLY A 351 -27.33 -6.07 -6.38
C GLY A 351 -27.72 -5.10 -7.49
N LYS A 352 -26.98 -5.16 -8.60
CA LYS A 352 -27.18 -4.30 -9.75
C LYS A 352 -27.19 -5.12 -11.02
N LYS A 353 -28.24 -4.94 -11.83
CA LYS A 353 -28.38 -5.51 -13.16
C LYS A 353 -28.32 -4.40 -14.19
N LEU A 354 -27.37 -4.52 -15.10
CA LEU A 354 -27.15 -3.61 -16.22
C LEU A 354 -27.60 -4.33 -17.49
N THR A 355 -28.54 -3.74 -18.22
CA THR A 355 -28.97 -4.24 -19.53
C THR A 355 -28.64 -3.19 -20.57
N LEU A 356 -27.79 -3.55 -21.54
CA LEU A 356 -27.41 -2.69 -22.65
C LEU A 356 -27.89 -3.33 -23.97
N LYS A 357 -28.62 -2.56 -24.77
CA LYS A 357 -28.90 -2.91 -26.17
C LYS A 357 -27.76 -2.40 -27.03
N VAL A 358 -27.08 -3.32 -27.70
CA VAL A 358 -25.97 -3.01 -28.61
C VAL A 358 -26.55 -3.03 -30.01
N GLU A 359 -26.63 -1.86 -30.64
CA GLU A 359 -27.17 -1.71 -32.01
C GLU A 359 -26.08 -1.30 -33.00
N ASP A 360 -25.11 -0.51 -32.56
CA ASP A 360 -24.08 0.09 -33.41
C ASP A 360 -22.66 -0.35 -33.04
N ARG A 361 -21.72 -0.15 -33.98
CA ARG A 361 -20.28 -0.43 -33.72
C ARG A 361 -19.68 0.48 -32.66
N GLU A 362 -20.25 1.67 -32.46
CA GLU A 362 -19.81 2.59 -31.39
C GLU A 362 -20.08 1.97 -30.01
N ASP A 363 -21.17 1.22 -29.86
CA ASP A 363 -21.47 0.53 -28.61
C ASP A 363 -20.41 -0.51 -28.25
N LEU A 364 -19.82 -1.20 -29.24
CA LEU A 364 -18.74 -2.17 -29.01
C LEU A 364 -17.49 -1.56 -28.37
N SER A 365 -17.28 -0.25 -28.56
CA SER A 365 -16.14 0.47 -27.99
C SER A 365 -16.34 0.91 -26.55
N ARG A 366 -17.53 0.71 -25.97
CA ARG A 366 -17.83 1.08 -24.59
C ARG A 366 -16.95 0.32 -23.61
N ASP A 367 -16.42 1.03 -22.62
CA ASP A 367 -15.70 0.42 -21.50
C ASP A 367 -16.67 -0.43 -20.66
N ILE A 368 -16.24 -1.64 -20.33
CA ILE A 368 -16.93 -2.58 -19.45
C ILE A 368 -16.00 -3.04 -18.34
N LEU A 369 -16.50 -2.97 -17.12
CA LEU A 369 -15.94 -3.63 -15.96
C LEU A 369 -16.85 -4.80 -15.59
N LYS A 370 -16.35 -6.02 -15.80
CA LYS A 370 -16.98 -7.22 -15.27
C LYS A 370 -16.29 -7.57 -13.95
N SER A 371 -17.03 -7.61 -12.84
CA SER A 371 -16.49 -8.12 -11.58
C SER A 371 -16.44 -9.66 -11.58
N GLU A 372 -15.70 -10.24 -10.63
CA GLU A 372 -15.67 -11.69 -10.44
C GLU A 372 -17.06 -12.24 -10.06
N THR A 373 -17.83 -11.49 -9.28
CA THR A 373 -19.18 -11.87 -8.85
C THR A 373 -20.26 -11.64 -9.91
N ALA A 374 -19.91 -11.00 -11.03
CA ALA A 374 -20.86 -10.72 -12.09
C ALA A 374 -21.03 -11.88 -13.09
N GLY A 375 -22.30 -12.17 -13.39
CA GLY A 375 -22.69 -12.98 -14.54
C GLY A 375 -22.92 -12.11 -15.78
N LEU A 376 -22.59 -12.64 -16.95
CA LEU A 376 -22.82 -11.98 -18.24
C LEU A 376 -23.70 -12.87 -19.11
N THR A 377 -24.79 -12.33 -19.63
CA THR A 377 -25.76 -13.07 -20.44
C THR A 377 -26.06 -12.34 -21.75
N ILE A 378 -26.09 -13.08 -22.86
CA ILE A 378 -26.58 -12.61 -24.16
C ILE A 378 -27.69 -13.55 -24.61
N PRO A 379 -28.97 -13.19 -24.39
CA PRO A 379 -30.12 -14.05 -24.68
C PRO A 379 -30.22 -14.48 -26.14
N GLU A 380 -29.80 -13.64 -27.09
CA GLU A 380 -29.95 -13.90 -28.52
C GLU A 380 -29.06 -15.05 -29.03
N ILE A 381 -28.01 -15.41 -28.28
CA ILE A 381 -27.12 -16.54 -28.61
C ILE A 381 -27.10 -17.62 -27.53
N ASP A 382 -27.99 -17.53 -26.54
CA ASP A 382 -28.00 -18.41 -25.37
C ASP A 382 -26.63 -18.47 -24.65
N LEU A 383 -25.87 -17.37 -24.68
CA LEU A 383 -24.60 -17.28 -23.95
C LEU A 383 -24.90 -16.88 -22.50
N VAL A 384 -24.52 -17.74 -21.57
CA VAL A 384 -24.61 -17.47 -20.12
C VAL A 384 -23.25 -17.75 -19.50
N LEU A 385 -22.62 -16.71 -18.99
CA LEU A 385 -21.40 -16.77 -18.19
C LEU A 385 -21.79 -16.56 -16.73
N THR A 386 -21.56 -17.58 -15.91
CA THR A 386 -21.83 -17.53 -14.47
C THR A 386 -20.74 -16.75 -13.73
N HIS A 387 -21.01 -16.34 -12.49
CA HIS A 387 -20.04 -15.76 -11.56
C HIS A 387 -18.77 -16.64 -11.47
N GLY A 388 -17.61 -16.00 -11.30
CA GLY A 388 -16.28 -16.62 -11.32
C GLY A 388 -15.70 -16.88 -12.72
N THR A 389 -16.53 -16.92 -13.76
CA THR A 389 -16.06 -17.14 -15.15
C THR A 389 -15.36 -15.88 -15.67
N LEU A 390 -14.19 -16.04 -16.33
CA LEU A 390 -13.30 -14.96 -16.82
C LEU A 390 -12.66 -14.05 -15.74
N GLY A 391 -13.04 -14.18 -14.47
CA GLY A 391 -12.59 -13.33 -13.37
C GLY A 391 -13.07 -11.87 -13.46
N GLY A 392 -12.47 -10.99 -12.66
CA GLY A 392 -12.67 -9.55 -12.71
C GLY A 392 -11.80 -8.92 -13.80
N ARG A 393 -12.39 -8.19 -14.77
CA ARG A 393 -11.70 -7.62 -15.92
C ARG A 393 -12.25 -6.24 -16.29
N PHE A 394 -11.36 -5.33 -16.67
CA PHE A 394 -11.66 -4.03 -17.26
C PHE A 394 -11.20 -4.03 -18.72
N THR A 395 -12.13 -3.89 -19.66
CA THR A 395 -11.89 -3.97 -21.11
C THR A 395 -13.00 -3.23 -21.86
N THR A 396 -13.08 -3.34 -23.18
CA THR A 396 -14.22 -2.88 -23.98
C THR A 396 -15.22 -4.00 -24.23
N LEU A 397 -16.44 -3.68 -24.67
CA LEU A 397 -17.43 -4.70 -25.07
C LEU A 397 -16.90 -5.62 -26.18
N GLU A 398 -16.17 -5.08 -27.14
CA GLU A 398 -15.48 -5.90 -28.15
C GLU A 398 -14.44 -6.84 -27.51
N GLY A 399 -13.63 -6.31 -26.59
CA GLY A 399 -12.56 -7.06 -25.96
C GLY A 399 -13.06 -8.24 -25.12
N ILE A 400 -14.13 -8.06 -24.35
CA ILE A 400 -14.71 -9.16 -23.57
C ILE A 400 -15.34 -10.24 -24.46
N LEU A 401 -15.98 -9.85 -25.57
CA LEU A 401 -16.56 -10.80 -26.54
C LEU A 401 -15.46 -11.60 -27.27
N GLU A 402 -14.34 -10.95 -27.61
CA GLU A 402 -13.21 -11.64 -28.23
C GLU A 402 -12.61 -12.67 -27.27
N GLN A 403 -12.40 -12.30 -26.01
CA GLN A 403 -11.85 -13.22 -25.03
C GLN A 403 -12.78 -14.43 -24.81
N VAL A 404 -14.10 -14.22 -24.76
CA VAL A 404 -15.08 -15.32 -24.70
C VAL A 404 -14.94 -16.23 -25.92
N TYR A 405 -14.78 -15.66 -27.11
CA TYR A 405 -14.60 -16.42 -28.34
C TYR A 405 -13.31 -17.25 -28.31
N GLU A 406 -12.18 -16.65 -27.95
CA GLU A 406 -10.88 -17.34 -27.86
C GLU A 406 -10.93 -18.51 -26.88
N GLU A 407 -11.37 -18.29 -25.64
CA GLU A 407 -11.44 -19.33 -24.60
C GLU A 407 -12.38 -20.48 -24.96
N LEU A 408 -13.50 -20.18 -25.61
CA LEU A 408 -14.44 -21.22 -26.07
C LEU A 408 -13.92 -21.94 -27.31
N SER A 409 -13.19 -21.26 -28.20
CA SER A 409 -12.65 -21.86 -29.42
C SER A 409 -11.51 -22.85 -29.16
N ASP A 410 -10.63 -22.55 -28.19
CA ASP A 410 -9.51 -23.41 -27.82
C ASP A 410 -9.97 -24.72 -27.16
N LYS A 411 -11.07 -24.67 -26.39
CA LYS A 411 -11.63 -25.84 -25.69
C LYS A 411 -12.33 -26.84 -26.63
N ILE A 412 -12.59 -26.49 -27.90
CA ILE A 412 -13.24 -27.38 -28.88
C ILE A 412 -12.34 -28.54 -29.31
N PHE A 413 -11.01 -28.39 -29.18
CA PHE A 413 -10.05 -29.33 -29.75
C PHE A 413 -9.42 -30.29 -28.73
N THR A 414 -9.76 -30.20 -27.44
CA THR A 414 -9.04 -30.91 -26.35
C THR A 414 -9.75 -32.16 -25.79
N GLY A 415 -10.76 -32.71 -26.48
CA GLY A 415 -11.46 -33.93 -26.09
C GLY A 415 -11.56 -34.95 -27.22
N ASP A 416 -10.50 -35.72 -27.47
CA ASP A 416 -10.37 -36.72 -28.55
C ASP A 416 -10.98 -38.10 -28.23
N SER A 417 -11.33 -38.36 -26.96
CA SER A 417 -11.79 -39.68 -26.50
C SER A 417 -13.26 -40.03 -26.82
N ALA A 418 -14.02 -39.14 -27.47
CA ALA A 418 -15.44 -39.36 -27.81
C ALA A 418 -15.78 -39.19 -29.31
N SER A 419 -14.79 -39.25 -30.19
CA SER A 419 -14.87 -38.72 -31.57
C SER A 419 -15.73 -39.49 -32.59
N ASN A 420 -16.49 -40.52 -32.22
CA ASN A 420 -17.26 -41.32 -33.20
C ASN A 420 -18.71 -41.66 -32.79
N THR A 421 -19.32 -40.95 -31.84
CA THR A 421 -20.76 -41.12 -31.56
C THR A 421 -21.60 -40.09 -32.37
N PRO A 422 -22.78 -40.48 -32.88
CA PRO A 422 -23.69 -39.55 -33.59
C PRO A 422 -24.15 -38.35 -32.74
N GLU A 423 -24.10 -38.47 -31.41
CA GLU A 423 -24.39 -37.40 -30.45
C GLU A 423 -23.26 -36.37 -30.38
N ALA A 424 -22.00 -36.81 -30.27
CA ALA A 424 -20.85 -35.90 -30.23
C ALA A 424 -20.72 -35.07 -31.54
N THR A 425 -21.04 -35.66 -32.69
CA THR A 425 -21.07 -34.92 -33.97
C THR A 425 -22.16 -33.83 -33.99
N LYS A 426 -23.32 -34.08 -33.39
CA LYS A 426 -24.41 -33.10 -33.30
C LYS A 426 -24.10 -31.98 -32.32
N GLU A 427 -23.47 -32.30 -31.18
CA GLU A 427 -23.03 -31.30 -30.20
C GLU A 427 -21.96 -30.39 -30.80
N ARG A 428 -20.98 -30.96 -31.52
CA ARG A 428 -19.97 -30.19 -32.23
C ARG A 428 -20.59 -29.24 -33.27
N ALA A 429 -21.57 -29.71 -34.06
CA ALA A 429 -22.26 -28.87 -35.03
C ALA A 429 -23.08 -27.73 -34.38
N ARG A 430 -23.68 -27.97 -33.20
CA ARG A 430 -24.36 -26.92 -32.42
C ARG A 430 -23.37 -25.89 -31.89
N PHE A 431 -22.20 -26.34 -31.42
CA PHE A 431 -21.16 -25.46 -30.91
C PHE A 431 -20.49 -24.65 -32.03
N GLU A 432 -20.25 -25.25 -33.19
CA GLU A 432 -19.76 -24.53 -34.37
C GLU A 432 -20.76 -23.46 -34.84
N LYS A 433 -22.06 -23.76 -34.78
CA LYS A 433 -23.10 -22.77 -35.04
C LYS A 433 -23.07 -21.63 -34.00
N PHE A 434 -22.97 -21.97 -32.71
CA PHE A 434 -22.86 -21.00 -31.62
C PHE A 434 -21.63 -20.08 -31.77
N LEU A 435 -20.47 -20.62 -32.16
CA LEU A 435 -19.29 -19.80 -32.46
C LEU A 435 -19.49 -18.89 -33.67
N GLY A 436 -20.19 -19.37 -34.70
CA GLY A 436 -20.57 -18.55 -35.85
C GLY A 436 -21.46 -17.38 -35.41
N ASP A 437 -22.46 -17.68 -34.58
CA ASP A 437 -23.36 -16.72 -33.97
C ASP A 437 -22.62 -15.68 -33.10
N LEU A 438 -21.65 -16.12 -32.27
CA LEU A 438 -20.81 -15.23 -31.47
C LEU A 438 -19.93 -14.32 -32.35
N LYS A 439 -19.41 -14.84 -33.47
CA LYS A 439 -18.61 -14.08 -34.42
C LYS A 439 -19.43 -13.00 -35.14
N GLU A 440 -20.70 -13.27 -35.46
CA GLU A 440 -21.62 -12.29 -36.04
C GLU A 440 -21.94 -11.14 -35.07
N ILE A 441 -22.07 -11.45 -33.78
CA ILE A 441 -22.26 -10.49 -32.69
C ILE A 441 -21.01 -9.64 -32.48
N LYS A 442 -19.84 -10.26 -32.47
CA LYS A 442 -18.55 -9.55 -32.36
C LYS A 442 -18.37 -8.48 -33.45
N SER A 443 -18.83 -8.74 -34.67
CA SER A 443 -18.76 -7.75 -35.76
C SER A 443 -19.91 -6.74 -35.78
N ALA A 444 -20.79 -6.72 -34.76
CA ALA A 444 -22.02 -5.90 -34.70
C ALA A 444 -22.89 -6.02 -35.96
N THR A 445 -22.93 -7.21 -36.57
CA THR A 445 -23.74 -7.43 -37.79
C THR A 445 -25.24 -7.51 -37.47
N ARG A 446 -25.55 -7.83 -36.21
CA ARG A 446 -26.90 -7.96 -35.68
C ARG A 446 -26.97 -7.32 -34.30
N PRO A 447 -28.05 -6.61 -33.97
CA PRO A 447 -28.24 -6.05 -32.64
C PRO A 447 -28.46 -7.18 -31.63
N PHE A 448 -27.97 -6.97 -30.41
CA PHE A 448 -28.09 -7.95 -29.33
C PHE A 448 -28.20 -7.25 -27.97
N THR A 449 -28.62 -7.99 -26.96
CA THR A 449 -28.79 -7.47 -25.61
C THR A 449 -27.73 -8.07 -24.70
N LEU A 450 -26.88 -7.22 -24.12
CA LEU A 450 -25.93 -7.61 -23.10
C LEU A 450 -26.53 -7.36 -21.72
N ILE A 451 -26.60 -8.40 -20.90
CA ILE A 451 -27.06 -8.33 -19.51
C ILE A 451 -25.89 -8.66 -18.60
N LEU A 452 -25.52 -7.71 -17.75
CA LEU A 452 -24.49 -7.86 -16.72
C LEU A 452 -25.17 -7.80 -15.35
N ASP A 453 -25.23 -8.94 -14.67
CA ASP A 453 -25.89 -9.10 -13.37
C ASP A 453 -24.85 -9.31 -12.28
N ASP A 454 -24.72 -8.33 -11.38
CA ASP A 454 -23.73 -8.34 -10.30
C ASP A 454 -24.39 -8.16 -8.92
N PRO A 455 -24.43 -9.21 -8.09
CA PRO A 455 -24.94 -9.14 -6.73
C PRO A 455 -24.21 -8.14 -5.82
N LEU A 456 -22.93 -7.83 -6.07
CA LEU A 456 -22.16 -6.86 -5.27
C LEU A 456 -22.18 -5.45 -5.85
N ALA A 457 -22.81 -5.25 -7.01
CA ALA A 457 -22.85 -3.98 -7.74
C ALA A 457 -21.46 -3.35 -7.97
N ASN A 458 -20.48 -4.20 -8.30
CA ASN A 458 -19.08 -3.87 -8.56
C ASN A 458 -18.76 -3.87 -10.06
N SER A 459 -19.78 -3.96 -10.90
CA SER A 459 -19.68 -3.97 -12.37
C SER A 459 -20.17 -2.66 -12.98
N TYR A 460 -19.58 -2.32 -14.13
CA TYR A 460 -19.79 -1.05 -14.82
C TYR A 460 -19.86 -1.25 -16.33
N ILE A 461 -20.70 -0.46 -17.00
CA ILE A 461 -20.71 -0.29 -18.45
C ILE A 461 -20.75 1.22 -18.70
N GLN A 462 -19.92 1.70 -19.62
CA GLN A 462 -19.81 3.10 -19.95
C GLN A 462 -21.11 3.65 -20.57
N ASN A 463 -21.58 4.75 -20.00
CA ASN A 463 -22.63 5.58 -20.57
C ASN A 463 -22.01 6.68 -21.44
N LEU A 464 -22.20 6.58 -22.76
CA LEU A 464 -21.68 7.56 -23.73
C LEU A 464 -22.37 8.93 -23.63
N TYR A 465 -23.57 8.97 -23.05
CA TYR A 465 -24.40 10.18 -22.92
C TYR A 465 -24.26 10.84 -21.54
N ALA A 466 -23.36 10.37 -20.67
CA ALA A 466 -23.19 10.94 -19.33
C ALA A 466 -22.95 12.47 -19.39
N PRO A 467 -23.58 13.26 -18.50
CA PRO A 467 -24.37 12.87 -17.33
C PRO A 467 -25.84 12.50 -17.61
N ASP A 468 -26.31 12.63 -18.86
CA ASP A 468 -27.67 12.25 -19.23
C ASP A 468 -27.84 10.72 -19.26
N SER A 469 -29.09 10.26 -19.12
CA SER A 469 -29.39 8.83 -19.16
C SER A 469 -29.28 8.27 -20.58
N ASP A 470 -28.60 7.14 -20.73
CA ASP A 470 -28.51 6.43 -22.00
C ASP A 470 -29.87 5.79 -22.38
N PRO A 471 -30.42 6.07 -23.57
CA PRO A 471 -31.66 5.43 -24.02
C PRO A 471 -31.52 3.91 -24.29
N ALA A 472 -30.30 3.43 -24.56
CA ALA A 472 -30.00 2.03 -24.87
C ALA A 472 -29.61 1.21 -23.64
N MET A 473 -29.36 1.84 -22.49
CA MET A 473 -28.96 1.18 -21.24
C MET A 473 -29.99 1.35 -20.12
N THR A 474 -30.33 0.27 -19.44
CA THR A 474 -31.18 0.28 -18.25
C THR A 474 -30.43 -0.27 -17.05
N VAL A 475 -30.52 0.42 -15.92
CA VAL A 475 -29.90 0.04 -14.64
C VAL A 475 -31.01 -0.33 -13.65
N GLU A 476 -31.02 -1.57 -13.19
CA GLU A 476 -31.96 -2.07 -12.18
C GLU A 476 -31.22 -2.44 -10.90
N LEU A 477 -31.67 -1.90 -9.77
CA LEU A 477 -31.15 -2.28 -8.44
C LEU A 477 -32.13 -3.27 -7.81
N TYR A 478 -31.62 -4.39 -7.29
CA TYR A 478 -32.44 -5.42 -6.68
C TYR A 478 -31.91 -5.82 -5.29
N GLU A 479 -32.79 -6.31 -4.44
CA GLU A 479 -32.40 -6.93 -3.17
C GLU A 479 -31.93 -8.35 -3.42
N ARG A 480 -30.72 -8.66 -2.92
CA ARG A 480 -30.13 -9.98 -3.04
C ARG A 480 -31.00 -11.02 -2.36
N THR A 481 -31.09 -12.19 -2.99
CA THR A 481 -31.74 -13.35 -2.40
C THR A 481 -30.89 -13.91 -1.25
N TRP A 482 -31.53 -14.65 -0.34
CA TRP A 482 -30.85 -15.28 0.80
C TRP A 482 -29.71 -16.21 0.36
N GLN A 483 -29.90 -16.97 -0.74
CA GLN A 483 -28.89 -17.86 -1.30
C GLN A 483 -27.68 -17.10 -1.86
N GLN A 484 -27.91 -15.96 -2.52
CA GLN A 484 -26.82 -15.10 -3.00
C GLN A 484 -26.03 -14.52 -1.82
N ASN A 485 -26.69 -14.12 -0.74
CA ASN A 485 -25.98 -13.66 0.46
C ASN A 485 -25.17 -14.79 1.12
N GLU A 486 -25.68 -16.02 1.12
CA GLU A 486 -24.97 -17.19 1.65
C GLU A 486 -23.70 -17.48 0.84
N GLU A 487 -23.83 -17.51 -0.49
CA GLU A 487 -22.72 -17.77 -1.41
C GLU A 487 -21.64 -16.69 -1.35
N LEU A 488 -22.03 -15.44 -1.05
CA LEU A 488 -21.12 -14.32 -0.85
C LEU A 488 -20.59 -14.20 0.59
N GLY A 489 -20.99 -15.11 1.50
CA GLY A 489 -20.59 -15.08 2.91
C GLY A 489 -21.15 -13.90 3.71
N LEU A 490 -22.19 -13.24 3.19
CA LEU A 490 -22.81 -12.05 3.80
C LEU A 490 -23.78 -12.41 4.93
N ASN A 491 -24.34 -13.62 4.94
CA ASN A 491 -25.24 -14.06 6.01
C ASN A 491 -24.50 -14.30 7.33
N ASP A 492 -23.25 -14.77 7.27
CA ASP A 492 -22.39 -15.00 8.43
C ASP A 492 -21.62 -13.75 8.88
N MET A 493 -21.72 -12.67 8.08
CA MET A 493 -21.02 -11.42 8.31
C MET A 493 -21.75 -10.63 9.41
N LYS A 494 -21.29 -10.77 10.67
CA LYS A 494 -21.71 -9.86 11.74
C LYS A 494 -21.12 -8.48 11.44
N VAL A 495 -21.97 -7.48 11.24
CA VAL A 495 -21.56 -6.07 11.08
C VAL A 495 -21.72 -5.26 12.37
N GLU A 496 -22.39 -5.84 13.38
CA GLU A 496 -22.67 -5.21 14.68
C GLU A 496 -22.65 -6.26 15.81
N GLY A 497 -22.44 -5.83 17.07
CA GLY A 497 -22.64 -6.69 18.24
C GLY A 497 -21.44 -7.52 18.71
N TYR A 498 -20.23 -7.28 18.20
CA TYR A 498 -19.01 -7.90 18.73
C TYR A 498 -18.70 -7.49 20.19
N GLU A 499 -19.23 -6.36 20.64
CA GLU A 499 -19.09 -5.89 22.03
C GLU A 499 -19.90 -6.74 23.03
N SER A 500 -21.07 -7.26 22.65
CA SER A 500 -21.95 -8.03 23.54
C SER A 500 -21.52 -9.49 23.78
N ASP A 501 -20.73 -10.07 22.87
CA ASP A 501 -20.23 -11.45 22.99
C ASP A 501 -19.00 -11.55 23.94
N ARG A 502 -18.34 -10.42 24.25
CA ARG A 502 -17.26 -10.35 25.26
C ARG A 502 -17.80 -10.39 26.69
N ASP A 503 -18.92 -9.73 26.97
CA ASP A 503 -19.49 -9.66 28.33
C ASP A 503 -20.29 -10.90 28.73
N SER A 504 -20.85 -11.63 27.77
CA SER A 504 -21.63 -12.85 28.04
C SER A 504 -20.75 -14.09 28.30
N ASN A 505 -19.53 -14.16 27.75
CA ASN A 505 -18.58 -15.25 28.01
C ASN A 505 -17.76 -15.10 29.30
N ILE A 506 -17.73 -13.91 29.91
CA ILE A 506 -17.10 -13.69 31.22
C ILE A 506 -18.06 -14.09 32.35
N GLY A 507 -19.37 -13.85 32.20
CA GLY A 507 -20.38 -14.21 33.21
C GLY A 507 -20.53 -15.72 33.45
N ASP A 508 -20.55 -16.52 32.38
CA ASP A 508 -20.80 -17.97 32.49
C ASP A 508 -19.58 -18.78 32.96
N ASN A 509 -18.35 -18.27 32.72
CA ASN A 509 -17.12 -18.92 33.19
C ASN A 509 -16.79 -18.61 34.66
N VAL A 510 -17.26 -17.47 35.20
CA VAL A 510 -17.11 -17.16 36.63
C VAL A 510 -18.12 -17.97 37.47
N ALA A 511 -19.36 -18.11 37.01
CA ALA A 511 -20.38 -18.88 37.72
C ALA A 511 -20.04 -20.39 37.83
N LYS A 512 -19.41 -20.99 36.80
CA LYS A 512 -18.99 -22.40 36.86
C LYS A 512 -17.75 -22.66 37.71
N LYS A 513 -16.82 -21.69 37.81
CA LYS A 513 -15.62 -21.81 38.65
C LYS A 513 -15.93 -21.71 40.15
N ASP A 514 -16.88 -20.86 40.54
CA ASP A 514 -17.26 -20.73 41.94
C ASP A 514 -18.04 -21.96 42.45
N SER A 515 -18.89 -22.59 41.62
CA SER A 515 -19.57 -23.84 42.01
C SER A 515 -18.62 -25.02 42.18
N GLN A 516 -17.56 -25.13 41.36
CA GLN A 516 -16.59 -26.23 41.47
C GLN A 516 -15.64 -26.07 42.66
N SER A 517 -15.25 -24.84 43.02
CA SER A 517 -14.34 -24.59 44.15
C SER A 517 -14.99 -24.82 45.53
N THR A 518 -16.33 -24.80 45.59
CA THR A 518 -17.08 -25.00 46.85
C THR A 518 -17.29 -26.49 47.14
N GLU A 519 -17.56 -27.32 46.12
CA GLU A 519 -17.67 -28.78 46.27
C GLU A 519 -16.32 -29.46 46.56
N GLU A 520 -15.20 -28.91 46.07
CA GLU A 520 -13.87 -29.47 46.32
C GLU A 520 -13.38 -29.19 47.76
N LYS A 521 -13.79 -28.06 48.36
CA LYS A 521 -13.46 -27.73 49.75
C LYS A 521 -14.24 -28.53 50.78
N GLU A 522 -15.48 -28.93 50.47
CA GLU A 522 -16.27 -29.81 51.36
C GLU A 522 -15.84 -31.28 51.29
N LYS A 523 -15.29 -31.75 50.15
CA LYS A 523 -14.74 -33.11 50.04
C LYS A 523 -13.40 -33.28 50.76
N ILE A 524 -12.53 -32.28 50.76
CA ILE A 524 -11.22 -32.36 51.44
C ILE A 524 -11.35 -32.34 52.97
N ALA A 525 -12.43 -31.77 53.52
CA ALA A 525 -12.70 -31.77 54.96
C ALA A 525 -13.28 -33.08 55.51
N ALA A 526 -13.71 -34.01 54.64
CA ALA A 526 -14.38 -35.26 55.03
C ALA A 526 -13.49 -36.52 54.98
N GLU A 527 -12.25 -36.43 54.46
CA GLU A 527 -11.37 -37.59 54.23
C GLU A 527 -10.06 -37.63 55.04
N ASN A 528 -9.89 -36.79 56.07
CA ASN A 528 -8.77 -36.94 57.02
C ASN A 528 -9.26 -37.07 58.46
N PRO A 529 -9.39 -38.31 59.00
CA PRO A 529 -9.47 -38.54 60.44
C PRO A 529 -8.13 -38.31 61.15
#